data_AF-A0A2D5QBQ5-F1
#
_entry.id   AF-A0A2D5QBQ5-F1
#
_cell.length_a   1.000
_cell.length_b   1.000
_cell.length_c   1.000
_cell.angle_alpha   90.00
_cell.angle_beta   90.00
_cell.angle_gamma   90.00
#
_symmetry.space_group_name_H-M   'P 1'
#
loop_
_entity.id
_entity.type
_entity.pdbx_description
1 polymer ?
#
loop_
_entity_poly.entity_id
_entity_poly.type
_entity_poly.pdbx_seq_one_letter_code
_entity_poly.pdbx_strand_id
1 'polypeptide(L)'
;MTVRGQSPMVSLRIPEDYLLALDQRIGFDGMRNRSDVIRDAVRRLLEQNIVEHGDSVKVDLGPELTILMNDFCKIHAEKPETVLK
;
A
#
# COMPACT_ATOMS: atom_id res chain seq x y z
N MET A 1 20.72 -22.36 -8.08
CA MET A 1 20.67 -22.58 -6.60
C MET A 1 20.82 -21.24 -5.92
N THR A 2 19.73 -20.55 -5.64
CA THR A 2 19.79 -19.25 -4.94
C THR A 2 20.01 -19.55 -3.47
N VAL A 3 21.21 -19.26 -2.97
CA VAL A 3 21.54 -19.39 -1.55
C VAL A 3 20.56 -18.49 -0.79
N ARG A 4 19.59 -19.08 -0.08
CA ARG A 4 18.76 -18.36 0.89
C ARG A 4 19.63 -18.08 2.12
N GLY A 5 20.63 -17.21 1.96
CA GLY A 5 21.38 -16.64 3.05
C GLY A 5 20.45 -15.77 3.89
N GLN A 6 20.64 -15.73 5.21
CA GLN A 6 19.97 -14.75 6.05
C GLN A 6 20.20 -13.35 5.46
N SER A 7 19.12 -12.59 5.29
CA SER A 7 19.24 -11.20 4.85
C SER A 7 20.13 -10.44 5.83
N PRO A 8 21.13 -9.68 5.36
CA PRO A 8 22.01 -8.92 6.24
C PRO A 8 21.22 -7.87 7.01
N MET A 9 21.68 -7.56 8.23
CA MET A 9 21.09 -6.47 9.02
C MET A 9 21.36 -5.14 8.34
N VAL A 10 20.30 -4.34 8.16
CA VAL A 10 20.38 -3.00 7.58
C VAL A 10 20.17 -1.97 8.69
N SER A 11 21.02 -0.95 8.72
CA SER A 11 20.86 0.22 9.60
C SER A 11 20.42 1.43 8.76
N LEU A 12 19.37 2.11 9.22
CA LEU A 12 18.81 3.30 8.57
C LEU A 12 18.58 4.38 9.63
N ARG A 13 18.93 5.64 9.33
CA ARG A 13 18.55 6.79 10.16
C ARG A 13 17.19 7.31 9.71
N ILE A 14 16.28 7.44 10.66
CA ILE A 14 14.91 7.90 10.43
C ILE A 14 14.68 9.15 11.29
N PRO A 15 14.13 10.24 10.73
CA PRO A 15 13.68 11.41 11.49
C PRO A 15 12.72 11.06 12.64
N GLU A 16 12.75 11.86 13.70
CA GLU A 16 11.98 11.58 14.93
C GLU A 16 10.46 11.55 14.70
N ASP A 17 9.96 12.44 13.85
CA ASP A 17 8.54 12.51 13.47
C ASP A 17 8.08 11.24 12.75
N TYR A 18 8.92 10.68 11.88
CA TYR A 18 8.62 9.40 11.21
C TYR A 18 8.78 8.19 12.12
N LEU A 19 9.72 8.23 13.08
CA LEU A 19 9.81 7.19 14.12
C LEU A 19 8.55 7.14 14.96
N LEU A 20 8.02 8.29 15.37
CA LEU A 20 6.76 8.36 16.10
C LEU A 20 5.60 7.81 15.27
N ALA A 21 5.55 8.15 13.97
CA ALA A 21 4.55 7.61 13.07
C ALA A 21 4.63 6.08 12.98
N LEU A 22 5.83 5.50 12.87
CA LEU A 22 6.04 4.05 12.87
C LEU A 22 5.58 3.39 14.18
N ASP A 23 5.88 4.01 15.33
CA ASP A 23 5.48 3.50 16.65
C ASP A 23 3.96 3.41 16.80
N GLN A 24 3.24 4.40 16.29
CA GLN A 24 1.77 4.40 16.29
C GLN A 24 1.16 3.23 15.49
N ARG A 25 1.92 2.59 14.61
CA ARG A 25 1.45 1.44 13.81
C ARG A 25 1.80 0.09 14.46
N ILE A 26 2.59 0.09 15.53
CA ILE A 26 2.84 -1.12 16.31
C ILE A 26 1.56 -1.51 17.05
N GLY A 27 1.24 -2.81 17.06
CA GLY A 27 0.00 -3.36 17.62
C GLY A 27 -1.16 -3.43 16.64
N PHE A 28 -1.05 -2.77 15.48
CA PHE A 28 -2.01 -2.89 14.36
C PHE A 28 -1.55 -3.96 13.38
N ASP A 29 -2.49 -4.65 12.71
CA ASP A 29 -2.24 -5.66 11.66
C ASP A 29 -1.20 -6.75 12.04
N GLY A 30 -1.07 -7.06 13.34
CA GLY A 30 -0.12 -8.06 13.84
C GLY A 30 1.34 -7.58 13.91
N MET A 31 1.62 -6.29 13.71
CA MET A 31 2.95 -5.71 13.80
C MET A 31 3.41 -5.62 15.26
N ARG A 32 4.54 -6.23 15.62
CA ARG A 32 5.01 -6.30 17.02
C ARG A 32 6.12 -5.32 17.34
N ASN A 33 6.80 -4.82 16.31
CA ASN A 33 7.95 -3.94 16.44
C ASN A 33 8.11 -3.09 15.18
N ARG A 34 8.95 -2.05 15.27
CA ARG A 34 9.28 -1.16 14.14
C ARG A 34 9.75 -1.92 12.92
N SER A 35 10.54 -2.98 13.08
CA SER A 35 11.07 -3.76 11.96
C SER A 35 9.99 -4.57 11.24
N ASP A 36 8.93 -5.00 11.91
CA ASP A 36 7.74 -5.60 11.28
C ASP A 36 7.04 -4.54 10.41
N VAL A 37 6.78 -3.35 10.98
CA VAL A 37 6.15 -2.23 10.27
C VAL A 37 6.96 -1.81 9.04
N ILE A 38 8.28 -1.66 9.19
CA ILE A 38 9.18 -1.27 8.08
C ILE A 38 9.20 -2.34 6.99
N ARG A 39 9.28 -3.63 7.36
CA ARG A 39 9.27 -4.72 6.37
C ARG A 39 7.96 -4.78 5.60
N ASP A 40 6.85 -4.52 6.26
CA ASP A 40 5.54 -4.47 5.62
C ASP A 40 5.44 -3.29 4.65
N ALA A 41 5.87 -2.09 5.07
CA ALA A 41 5.91 -0.91 4.21
C ALA A 41 6.79 -1.12 2.97
N VAL A 42 7.96 -1.74 3.14
CA VAL A 42 8.84 -2.09 2.01
C VAL A 42 8.16 -3.11 1.09
N ARG A 43 7.48 -4.12 1.64
CA ARG A 43 6.73 -5.08 0.82
C ARG A 43 5.66 -4.38 -0.01
N ARG A 44 4.83 -3.54 0.62
CA ARG A 44 3.77 -2.79 -0.07
C ARG A 44 4.35 -1.88 -1.15
N LEU A 45 5.47 -1.21 -0.88
CA LEU A 45 6.17 -0.38 -1.88
C LEU A 45 6.65 -1.20 -3.08
N LEU A 46 7.13 -2.42 -2.87
CA LEU A 46 7.60 -3.30 -3.95
C LEU A 46 6.45 -4.00 -4.69
N GLU A 47 5.33 -4.24 -4.02
CA GLU A 47 4.10 -4.81 -4.59
C GLU A 47 3.25 -3.78 -5.31
N GLN A 48 3.38 -2.50 -4.96
CA GLN A 48 2.86 -1.40 -5.75
C GLN A 48 3.46 -1.54 -7.15
N ASN A 49 2.60 -1.89 -8.11
CA ASN A 49 2.94 -1.73 -9.52
C ASN A 49 3.14 -0.23 -9.70
N ILE A 50 4.40 0.21 -9.68
CA ILE A 50 4.76 1.51 -10.18
C ILE A 50 4.45 1.42 -11.68
N VAL A 51 3.23 1.78 -12.06
CA VAL A 51 2.88 1.97 -13.45
C VAL A 51 3.65 3.22 -13.86
N GLU A 52 4.94 3.06 -14.18
CA GLU A 52 5.83 4.18 -14.50
C GLU A 52 5.31 4.96 -15.72
N HIS A 53 4.51 4.31 -16.56
CA HIS A 53 3.76 4.90 -17.66
C HIS A 53 2.42 4.18 -17.79
N GLY A 54 1.36 4.78 -17.25
CA GLY A 54 0.00 4.30 -17.41
C GLY A 54 -0.79 5.36 -18.14
N ASP A 55 -1.09 5.16 -19.42
CA ASP A 55 -2.06 6.00 -20.10
C ASP A 55 -3.40 5.87 -19.38
N SER A 56 -3.84 6.96 -18.74
CA SER A 56 -5.15 7.03 -18.13
C SER A 56 -6.19 7.04 -19.23
N VAL A 57 -6.75 5.87 -19.54
CA VAL A 57 -7.84 5.75 -20.50
C VAL A 57 -9.15 6.05 -19.78
N LYS A 58 -9.73 7.22 -20.04
CA LYS A 58 -11.14 7.49 -19.71
C LYS A 58 -12.00 6.63 -20.62
N VAL A 59 -12.69 5.65 -20.03
CA VAL A 59 -13.72 4.86 -20.70
C VAL A 59 -15.09 5.23 -20.14
N ASP A 60 -16.05 5.48 -21.03
CA ASP A 60 -17.45 5.59 -20.63
C ASP A 60 -18.00 4.19 -20.37
N LEU A 61 -18.26 3.89 -19.10
CA LEU A 61 -18.63 2.55 -18.64
C LEU A 61 -20.05 2.13 -19.04
N GLY A 62 -20.82 3.01 -19.68
CA GLY A 62 -22.23 2.78 -19.95
C GLY A 62 -23.07 2.73 -18.65
N PRO A 63 -24.41 2.80 -18.76
CA PRO A 63 -25.28 3.02 -17.61
C PRO A 63 -25.26 1.85 -16.61
N GLU A 64 -25.18 0.61 -17.09
CA GLU A 64 -25.26 -0.58 -16.23
C GLU A 64 -24.02 -0.75 -15.34
N LEU A 65 -22.82 -0.67 -15.93
CA LEU A 65 -21.57 -0.80 -15.17
C LEU A 65 -21.32 0.42 -14.27
N THR A 66 -21.82 1.59 -14.63
CA THR A 66 -21.78 2.79 -13.78
C THR A 66 -22.58 2.58 -12.49
N ILE A 67 -23.77 1.97 -12.57
CA ILE A 67 -24.59 1.67 -11.39
C ILE A 67 -23.89 0.63 -10.51
N LEU A 68 -23.37 -0.44 -11.12
CA LEU A 68 -22.68 -1.50 -10.39
C LEU A 68 -21.43 -0.99 -9.66
N MET A 69 -20.63 -0.13 -10.30
CA MET A 69 -19.47 0.51 -9.66
C MET A 69 -19.89 1.44 -8.53
N ASN A 70 -20.97 2.21 -8.71
CA ASN A 70 -21.47 3.09 -7.65
C ASN A 70 -21.93 2.28 -6.43
N ASP A 71 -22.61 1.15 -6.65
CA ASP A 71 -23.05 0.28 -5.56
C ASP A 71 -21.89 -0.44 -4.88
N PHE A 72 -20.89 -0.86 -5.66
CA PHE A 72 -19.63 -1.39 -5.12
C PHE A 72 -18.90 -0.37 -4.23
N CYS A 73 -18.74 0.89 -4.69
CA CYS A 73 -18.12 1.96 -3.91
C CYS A 73 -18.90 2.28 -2.63
N LYS A 74 -20.23 2.22 -2.64
CA LYS A 74 -21.06 2.40 -1.42
C LYS A 74 -20.83 1.30 -0.40
N ILE A 75 -20.71 0.04 -0.85
CA ILE A 75 -20.48 -1.11 0.03
C ILE A 75 -19.09 -1.04 0.67
N HIS A 76 -18.08 -0.66 -0.11
CA HIS A 76 -16.69 -0.63 0.32
C HIS A 76 -16.25 0.67 1.00
N ALA A 77 -17.13 1.69 1.09
CA ALA A 77 -16.83 3.02 1.65
C ALA A 77 -15.59 3.72 1.05
N GLU A 78 -15.15 3.27 -0.13
CA GLU A 78 -14.04 3.84 -0.85
C GLU A 78 -14.56 4.75 -1.96
N LYS A 79 -14.16 6.02 -1.89
CA LYS A 79 -14.39 6.96 -2.99
C LYS A 79 -13.46 6.59 -4.15
N PRO A 80 -13.89 6.73 -5.41
CA PRO A 80 -13.05 6.43 -6.57
C PRO A 80 -11.74 7.25 -6.60
N GLU A 81 -11.73 8.41 -5.91
CA GLU A 81 -10.55 9.25 -5.70
C GLU A 81 -9.46 8.59 -4.85
N THR A 82 -9.81 7.59 -4.03
CA THR A 82 -8.87 6.83 -3.18
C THR A 82 -8.14 5.74 -3.97
N VAL A 83 -8.73 5.26 -5.08
CA VAL A 83 -8.17 4.21 -5.95
C VAL A 83 -7.26 4.80 -7.04
N LEU A 84 -7.37 6.11 -7.31
CA LEU A 84 -6.66 6.81 -8.38
C LEU A 84 -5.36 7.52 -7.92
N LYS A 85 -4.78 7.15 -6.77
CA LYS A 85 -3.49 7.65 -6.31
C LYS A 85 -2.36 6.65 -6.50
#